data_AF-A0A554JS43-F1
#
_entry.id   AF-A0A554JS43-F1
#
_cell.length_a   1.000
_cell.length_b   1.000
_cell.length_c   1.000
_cell.angle_alpha   90.00
_cell.angle_beta   90.00
_cell.angle_gamma   90.00
#
_symmetry.space_group_name_H-M   'P 1'
#
loop_
_entity.id
_entity.type
_entity.pdbx_description
1 polymer ?
#
loop_
_entity_poly.entity_id
_entity_poly.type
_entity_poly.pdbx_seq_one_letter_code
_entity_poly.pdbx_strand_id
1 'polypeptide(L)' 'MARACEITGKSTQIGGRYSNRTRATQFNPVGKVRRKANLQKRRVYVPELKKTIIIDVSVKGLKTIKKNGAFAALKKAKVI' A
#
# COMPACT_ATOMS: atom_id res chain seq x y z
N MET A 1 -2.28 -2.98 -14.84
CA MET A 1 -1.31 -2.52 -13.82
C MET A 1 -1.74 -2.98 -12.43
N ALA A 2 -0.80 -3.36 -11.56
CA ALA A 2 -1.13 -3.72 -10.18
C ALA A 2 -1.47 -2.46 -9.38
N ARG A 3 -2.58 -2.47 -8.62
CA ARG A 3 -2.85 -1.37 -7.67
C ARG A 3 -1.70 -1.34 -6.66
N ALA A 4 -0.98 -0.22 -6.64
CA ALA A 4 0.14 0.04 -5.75
C ALA A 4 -0.12 1.36 -5.01
N CYS A 5 0.45 1.50 -3.82
CA CYS A 5 0.37 2.76 -3.09
C CYS A 5 1.22 3.81 -3.80
N GLU A 6 0.62 4.92 -4.20
CA GLU A 6 1.30 5.99 -4.94
C GLU A 6 2.49 6.59 -4.17
N ILE A 7 2.43 6.61 -2.83
CA ILE A 7 3.48 7.21 -1.99
C ILE A 7 4.59 6.23 -1.64
N THR A 8 4.24 4.98 -1.33
CA THR A 8 5.18 3.99 -0.78
C THR A 8 5.57 2.91 -1.79
N GLY A 9 4.94 2.89 -2.96
CA GLY A 9 5.10 1.83 -3.96
C GLY A 9 4.58 0.45 -3.52
N LYS A 10 4.00 0.33 -2.32
CA LYS A 10 3.58 -0.96 -1.78
C LYS A 10 2.53 -1.60 -2.67
N SER A 11 2.90 -2.71 -3.29
CA SER A 11 2.07 -3.49 -4.18
C SER A 11 1.64 -4.80 -3.52
N THR A 12 0.92 -5.60 -4.29
CA THR A 12 0.45 -6.91 -3.88
C THR A 12 1.59 -7.93 -3.91
N GLN A 13 1.69 -8.77 -2.88
CA GLN A 13 2.70 -9.84 -2.81
C GLN A 13 2.05 -11.20 -3.02
N ILE A 14 2.72 -12.08 -3.76
CA ILE A 14 2.31 -13.47 -3.95
C ILE A 14 3.21 -14.34 -3.08
N GLY A 15 2.63 -15.24 -2.30
CA GLY A 15 3.42 -16.19 -1.53
C GLY A 15 2.66 -17.47 -1.21
N GLY A 16 3.41 -18.48 -0.78
CA GLY A 16 2.85 -19.76 -0.35
C GLY A 16 1.99 -19.62 0.91
N ARG A 17 1.08 -20.58 1.08
CA ARG A 17 0.34 -20.82 2.32
C ARG A 17 0.59 -22.26 2.75
N TYR A 18 0.52 -22.52 4.05
CA TYR A 18 0.51 -23.87 4.60
C TYR A 18 -0.89 -24.22 5.11
N SER A 19 -1.21 -25.51 5.11
CA SER A 19 -2.47 -25.99 5.70
C SER A 19 -2.39 -25.95 7.22
N ASN A 20 -3.42 -25.41 7.88
CA ASN A 20 -3.54 -25.42 9.35
C ASN A 20 -4.11 -26.74 9.90
N ARG A 21 -4.48 -27.71 9.04
CA ARG A 21 -5.21 -28.93 9.44
C ARG A 21 -4.30 -30.12 9.75
N THR A 22 -3.04 -30.10 9.29
CA THR A 22 -2.06 -31.17 9.51
C THR A 22 -1.07 -30.79 10.61
N ARG A 23 -0.59 -31.77 11.39
CA ARG A 23 0.41 -31.56 12.46
C ARG A 23 1.55 -30.66 11.96
N ALA A 24 1.97 -29.71 12.78
CA ALA A 24 3.01 -28.71 12.48
C ALA A 24 4.37 -29.33 12.07
N THR A 25 4.56 -30.64 12.24
CA THR A 25 5.77 -31.39 11.88
C THR A 25 5.87 -31.74 10.39
N GLN A 26 4.80 -31.58 9.60
CA GLN A 26 4.83 -31.82 8.14
C GLN A 26 4.57 -30.53 7.36
N PHE A 27 5.53 -30.12 6.53
CA PHE A 27 5.35 -29.01 5.60
C PHE A 27 4.45 -29.45 4.44
N ASN A 28 3.20 -29.01 4.45
CA ASN A 28 2.24 -29.27 3.37
C ASN A 28 1.93 -27.95 2.60
N PRO A 29 2.64 -27.68 1.50
CA PRO A 29 2.47 -26.45 0.74
C PRO A 29 1.12 -26.44 0.01
N VAL A 30 0.33 -25.41 0.28
CA VAL A 30 -0.88 -25.09 -0.49
C VAL A 30 -0.52 -24.13 -1.62
N GLY A 31 -1.38 -24.03 -2.63
CA GLY A 31 -1.23 -23.09 -3.74
C GLY A 31 -0.92 -21.65 -3.32
N LYS A 32 -0.30 -20.90 -4.23
CA LYS A 32 0.11 -19.51 -4.00
C LYS A 32 -1.12 -18.62 -3.78
N VAL A 33 -1.10 -17.81 -2.73
CA VAL A 33 -2.17 -16.85 -2.42
C VAL A 33 -1.66 -15.42 -2.57
N ARG A 34 -2.57 -14.55 -3.04
CA ARG A 34 -2.32 -13.13 -3.24
C ARG A 34 -2.61 -12.34 -1.96
N ARG A 35 -1.58 -11.70 -1.39
CA ARG A 35 -1.69 -10.77 -0.25
C ARG A 35 -1.75 -9.34 -0.76
N LYS A 36 -2.95 -8.76 -0.75
CA LYS A 36 -3.21 -7.41 -1.27
C LYS A 36 -2.65 -6.33 -0.33
N ALA A 37 -2.19 -5.22 -0.90
CA ALA A 37 -1.90 -4.02 -0.12
C ALA A 37 -3.22 -3.38 0.36
N ASN A 38 -3.25 -2.89 1.61
CA ASN A 38 -4.41 -2.17 2.17
C ASN A 38 -4.46 -0.75 1.59
N LEU A 39 -4.98 -0.62 0.38
CA LEU A 39 -5.12 0.63 -0.37
C LEU A 39 -6.51 1.23 -0.16
N GLN A 40 -6.57 2.54 0.05
CA GLN A 40 -7.79 3.31 0.24
C GLN A 40 -7.76 4.53 -0.68
N LYS A 41 -8.89 4.82 -1.32
CA LYS A 41 -9.09 6.08 -2.04
C LYS A 41 -9.27 7.21 -1.02
N ARG A 42 -8.36 8.19 -1.03
CA ARG A 42 -8.42 9.33 -0.11
C ARG A 42 -8.20 10.65 -0.84
N ARG A 43 -8.85 11.69 -0.36
CA ARG A 43 -8.67 13.07 -0.80
C ARG A 43 -7.63 13.73 0.10
N VAL A 44 -6.58 14.28 -0.50
CA VAL A 44 -5.55 15.04 0.21
C VAL A 44 -5.53 16.46 -0.33
N TYR A 45 -5.72 17.44 0.55
CA TYR A 45 -5.60 18.85 0.19
C TYR A 45 -4.13 19.26 0.29
N VAL A 46 -3.62 19.89 -0.77
CA VAL A 46 -2.25 20.43 -0.82
C VAL A 46 -2.36 21.96 -0.77
N PRO A 47 -2.04 22.60 0.38
CA PRO A 47 -2.24 24.02 0.57
C PRO A 47 -1.40 24.88 -0.39
N GLU A 48 -0.19 24.44 -0.74
CA GLU A 48 0.75 25.15 -1.62
C GLU A 48 0.23 25.26 -3.06
N LEU A 49 -0.56 24.27 -3.50
CA LEU A 49 -1.13 24.22 -4.84
C LEU A 49 -2.61 24.63 -4.86
N LYS A 50 -3.21 24.89 -3.68
CA LYS A 50 -4.65 25.14 -3.48
C LYS A 50 -5.54 24.09 -4.18
N LYS A 51 -5.06 22.86 -4.29
CA LYS A 51 -5.70 21.76 -5.02
C LYS A 51 -5.95 20.57 -4.11
N THR A 52 -7.07 19.90 -4.35
CA THR A 52 -7.36 18.60 -3.72
C THR A 52 -7.04 17.49 -4.71
N ILE A 53 -6.20 16.54 -4.32
CA ILE A 53 -5.80 15.40 -5.14
C ILE A 53 -6.44 14.14 -4.57
N ILE A 54 -6.97 13.29 -5.45
CA ILE A 54 -7.49 11.97 -5.09
C ILE A 54 -6.39 10.96 -5.35
N ILE A 55 -5.97 10.24 -4.31
CA ILE A 55 -4.88 9.26 -4.38
C ILE A 55 -5.32 7.89 -3.86
N ASP A 56 -4.83 6.82 -4.49
CA ASP A 56 -4.91 5.44 -3.96
C ASP A 56 -3.73 5.21 -3.00
N VAL A 57 -3.96 5.38 -1.70
CA VAL A 57 -2.92 5.40 -0.67
C VAL A 57 -3.09 4.28 0.35
N SER A 58 -1.96 3.71 0.80
CA SER A 58 -1.95 2.76 1.92
C SER A 58 -1.96 3.47 3.26
N VAL A 59 -2.37 2.78 4.34
CA VAL A 59 -2.30 3.34 5.70
C VAL A 59 -0.89 3.78 6.09
N LYS A 60 0.15 3.07 5.61
CA LYS A 60 1.55 3.51 5.79
C LYS A 60 1.84 4.80 5.01
N GLY A 61 1.30 4.95 3.80
CA GLY A 61 1.42 6.18 3.03
C GLY A 61 0.77 7.38 3.71
N LEU A 62 -0.41 7.20 4.34
CA LEU A 62 -1.05 8.25 5.15
C LEU A 62 -0.18 8.67 6.35
N LYS A 63 0.47 7.70 7.03
CA LYS A 63 1.42 8.01 8.10
C LYS A 63 2.60 8.84 7.59
N THR A 64 3.10 8.54 6.39
CA THR A 64 4.19 9.32 5.76
C THR A 64 3.75 10.74 5.40
N ILE A 65 2.54 10.93 4.85
CA ILE A 65 1.97 12.27 4.58
C ILE A 65 1.90 13.06 5.89
N LYS A 66 1.39 12.45 6.96
CA LYS A 66 1.27 13.11 8.26
C LYS A 66 2.63 13.51 8.84
N LYS A 67 3.68 12.69 8.66
CA LYS A 67 5.01 12.96 9.21
C LYS A 67 5.78 14.02 8.41
N ASN A 68 5.75 13.94 7.08
CA ASN A 68 6.63 14.74 6.22
C ASN A 68 5.92 15.95 5.57
N GLY A 69 4.60 16.06 5.72
CA GLY A 69 3.78 17.03 5.02
C GLY A 69 3.32 16.53 3.64
N ALA A 70 2.17 17.04 3.17
CA ALA A 70 1.54 16.59 1.93
C ALA A 70 2.39 16.91 0.69
N PHE A 71 2.92 18.13 0.60
CA PHE A 71 3.70 18.59 -0.55
C PHE A 71 4.99 17.78 -0.74
N ALA A 72 5.80 17.66 0.31
CA ALA A 72 7.07 16.93 0.25
C ALA A 72 6.86 15.44 -0.04
N ALA A 73 5.82 14.82 0.53
CA ALA A 73 5.52 13.41 0.30
C ALA A 73 5.05 13.14 -1.14
N LEU A 74 4.19 14.01 -1.69
CA LEU A 74 3.66 13.85 -3.04
C LEU A 74 4.69 14.19 -4.13
N LYS A 75 5.53 15.21 -3.91
CA LYS A 75 6.67 15.53 -4.78
C LYS A 75 7.69 14.41 -4.84
N LYS A 76 8.03 13.82 -3.68
CA LYS A 76 8.94 12.66 -3.62
C LYS A 76 8.38 11.44 -4.35
N ALA A 77 7.06 11.27 -4.31
CA ALA A 77 6.35 10.20 -4.99
C ALA A 77 6.14 10.46 -6.50
N LYS A 78 6.53 11.63 -7.02
CA LYS A 78 6.29 12.08 -8.41
C LYS A 78 4.81 12.04 -8.82
N VAL A 79 3.91 12.20 -7.85
CA VAL A 79 2.45 12.32 -8.08
C VAL A 79 2.10 13.78 -8.43
N ILE A 80 3.04 14.69 -8.14
CA ILE A 80 3.10 16.12 -8.47
C ILE A 80 4.54 16.38 -8.90
#